data_AF-A0A660XC47-F1
#
_entry.id   AF-A0A660XC47-F1
#
_cell.length_a   1.000
_cell.length_b   1.000
_cell.length_c   1.000
_cell.angle_alpha   90.00
_cell.angle_beta   90.00
_cell.angle_gamma   90.00
#
_symmetry.space_group_name_H-M   'P 1'
#
loop_
_entity.id
_entity.type
_entity.pdbx_description
1 polymer ?
#
loop_
_entity_poly.entity_id
_entity_poly.type
_entity_poly.pdbx_seq_one_letter_code
_entity_poly.pdbx_strand_id
1 'polypeptide(L)'
;CYRAGAHPSSLIANMNNEKLKSMVNHFQNILGEINEPSITIYLSKPPIFSLISLESIPNTPSRSFNDLSEALHDYISTYFKWKTLTEKKKTLSRRLETAIFSLQKKLNRQEKDIKNLPSSGTYREWADTILNNLYKIEKNTSTVALPRTENPSEKISIPLNIRLTPAENAQKYYEKSRNIDSSRKNLILATNRTRNSIIRMISSLSAIENAAETKQLRKIEKELPTEILNQNLSQQDTIHLPYYKFTLDKWEILVGKSARDNDVLTFKVARPNDFWFHAQNVTGSHVILKNPKKLISPPKPIIEKVAGIAAFYCKAKHSGIVPVVYTMKKYVWKRKNSPPGLVSIKFEKSIIVEPFNPKTVGNIF
;
A
#
# COMPACT_ATOMS: atom_id res chain seq x y z
N CYS A 1 16.51 25.24 -34.78
CA CYS A 1 16.39 26.45 -33.94
C CYS A 1 17.61 26.68 -33.05
N TYR A 2 18.00 25.70 -32.21
CA TYR A 2 19.14 25.85 -31.29
C TYR A 2 20.45 26.28 -31.98
N ARG A 3 20.92 25.52 -32.99
CA ARG A 3 22.17 25.83 -33.73
C ARG A 3 22.14 27.21 -34.41
N ALA A 4 20.96 27.66 -34.84
CA ALA A 4 20.77 28.96 -35.48
C ALA A 4 20.53 30.13 -34.49
N GLY A 5 20.62 29.90 -33.17
CA GLY A 5 20.37 30.92 -32.15
C GLY A 5 18.97 31.54 -32.22
N ALA A 6 17.99 30.78 -32.71
CA ALA A 6 16.60 31.21 -32.88
C ALA A 6 15.74 30.65 -31.73
N HIS A 7 14.89 31.51 -31.15
CA HIS A 7 13.96 31.09 -30.11
C HIS A 7 12.84 30.23 -30.74
N PRO A 8 12.44 29.09 -30.12
CA PRO A 8 11.47 28.16 -30.71
C PRO A 8 10.10 28.77 -31.05
N SER A 9 9.69 29.81 -30.33
CA SER A 9 8.41 30.51 -30.52
C SER A 9 8.49 31.76 -31.41
N SER A 10 9.65 32.05 -32.01
CA SER A 10 9.78 33.18 -32.93
C SER A 10 9.01 32.92 -34.22
N LEU A 11 8.14 33.85 -34.61
CA LEU A 11 7.43 33.82 -35.90
C LEU A 11 8.40 34.15 -37.05
N ILE A 12 8.32 33.38 -38.13
CA ILE A 12 9.12 33.57 -39.36
C ILE A 12 8.97 34.99 -39.91
N ALA A 13 7.75 35.55 -39.83
CA ALA A 13 7.44 36.90 -40.30
C ALA A 13 8.24 38.01 -39.58
N ASN A 14 8.75 37.74 -38.38
CA ASN A 14 9.50 38.71 -37.57
C ASN A 14 11.02 38.49 -37.64
N MET A 15 11.50 37.57 -38.49
CA MET A 15 12.92 37.28 -38.65
C MET A 15 13.52 38.10 -39.79
N ASN A 16 14.73 38.63 -39.59
CA ASN A 16 15.47 39.30 -40.66
C ASN A 16 16.02 38.27 -41.67
N ASN A 17 16.34 38.74 -42.89
CA ASN A 17 16.83 37.88 -43.97
C ASN A 17 18.13 37.13 -43.62
N GLU A 18 18.99 37.72 -42.78
CA GLU A 18 20.22 37.05 -42.33
C GLU A 18 19.94 35.85 -41.42
N LYS A 19 18.98 35.97 -40.50
CA LYS A 19 18.61 34.90 -39.58
C LYS A 19 17.86 33.77 -40.29
N LEU A 20 17.06 34.11 -41.31
CA LEU A 20 16.45 33.11 -42.21
C LEU A 20 17.51 32.34 -43.01
N LYS A 21 18.48 33.04 -43.61
CA LYS A 21 19.62 32.38 -44.30
C LYS A 21 20.42 31.49 -43.35
N SER A 22 20.69 31.96 -42.14
CA SER A 22 21.37 31.16 -41.10
C SER A 22 20.59 29.89 -40.75
N MET A 23 19.25 29.98 -40.60
CA MET A 23 18.42 28.80 -40.35
C MET A 23 18.47 27.79 -41.50
N VAL A 24 18.39 28.25 -42.74
CA VAL A 24 18.47 27.38 -43.93
C VAL A 24 19.83 26.68 -43.99
N ASN A 25 20.94 27.40 -43.77
CA ASN A 25 22.28 26.82 -43.74
C ASN A 25 22.40 25.74 -42.65
N HIS A 26 21.97 26.02 -41.41
CA HIS A 26 22.05 25.02 -40.34
C HIS A 26 21.16 23.80 -40.61
N PHE A 27 20.01 24.00 -41.26
CA PHE A 27 19.15 22.89 -41.68
C PHE A 27 19.81 22.03 -42.76
N GLN A 28 20.43 22.64 -43.76
CA GLN A 28 21.20 21.93 -44.79
C GLN A 28 22.40 21.17 -44.19
N ASN A 29 23.11 21.76 -43.22
CA ASN A 29 24.19 21.08 -42.51
C ASN A 29 23.70 19.84 -41.76
N ILE A 30 22.56 19.94 -41.05
CA ILE A 30 21.93 18.79 -40.38
C ILE A 30 21.57 17.69 -41.39
N LEU A 31 21.01 18.05 -42.55
CA LEU A 31 20.71 17.08 -43.61
C LEU A 31 21.98 16.40 -44.15
N GLY A 32 23.09 17.15 -44.26
CA GLY A 32 24.40 16.59 -44.60
C GLY A 32 24.90 15.59 -43.56
N GLU A 33 24.84 15.94 -42.27
CA GLU A 33 25.22 15.06 -41.16
C GLU A 33 24.38 13.78 -41.09
N ILE A 34 23.15 13.78 -41.60
CA ILE A 34 22.32 12.56 -41.66
C ILE A 34 22.84 11.58 -42.73
N ASN A 35 23.44 12.08 -43.81
CA ASN A 35 24.00 11.23 -44.87
C ASN A 35 25.31 10.56 -44.44
N GLU A 36 26.07 11.19 -43.55
CA GLU A 36 27.26 10.63 -42.88
C GLU A 36 27.07 10.64 -41.36
N PRO A 37 26.23 9.73 -40.83
CA PRO A 37 25.75 9.81 -39.46
C PRO A 37 26.86 9.59 -38.43
N SER A 38 26.91 10.47 -37.44
CA SER A 38 27.70 10.29 -36.23
C SER A 38 26.85 9.60 -35.17
N ILE A 39 26.77 8.27 -35.24
CA ILE A 39 25.93 7.46 -34.35
C ILE A 39 26.44 7.61 -32.93
N THR A 40 25.72 8.36 -32.10
CA THR A 40 26.19 8.79 -30.78
C THR A 40 25.10 8.55 -29.73
N ILE A 41 25.48 7.93 -28.61
CA ILE A 41 24.64 7.79 -27.43
C ILE A 41 25.14 8.73 -26.36
N TYR A 42 24.33 9.70 -25.98
CA TYR A 42 24.59 10.61 -24.86
C TYR A 42 24.08 10.00 -23.56
N LEU A 43 24.96 9.88 -22.57
CA LEU A 43 24.70 9.31 -21.24
C LEU A 43 24.03 10.31 -20.29
N SER A 44 23.08 11.09 -20.82
CA SER A 44 22.17 11.90 -20.02
C SER A 44 21.16 11.03 -19.26
N LYS A 45 20.32 11.65 -18.43
CA LYS A 45 19.21 10.99 -17.74
C LYS A 45 17.90 11.71 -18.13
N PRO A 46 17.13 11.20 -19.12
CA PRO A 46 17.30 9.92 -19.84
C PRO A 46 18.48 9.91 -20.83
N PRO A 47 19.02 8.73 -21.18
CA PRO A 47 19.99 8.62 -22.25
C PRO A 47 19.34 8.97 -23.59
N ILE A 48 20.12 9.59 -24.49
CA ILE A 48 19.65 10.07 -25.79
C ILE A 48 20.44 9.37 -26.88
N PHE A 49 19.73 8.80 -27.85
CA PHE A 49 20.31 8.29 -29.08
C PHE A 49 20.19 9.37 -30.16
N SER A 50 21.27 9.61 -30.90
CA SER A 50 21.29 10.58 -32.00
C SER A 50 22.15 10.08 -33.15
N LEU A 51 21.72 10.40 -34.37
CA LEU A 51 22.50 10.18 -35.60
C LEU A 51 23.36 11.40 -35.96
N ILE A 52 23.15 12.51 -35.26
CA ILE A 52 23.86 13.78 -35.42
C ILE A 52 24.46 14.22 -34.09
N SER A 53 25.52 15.03 -34.15
CA SER A 53 26.09 15.61 -32.94
C SER A 53 25.14 16.65 -32.32
N LEU A 54 24.82 16.47 -31.04
CA LEU A 54 23.91 17.35 -30.30
C LEU A 54 24.70 18.48 -29.61
N GLU A 55 24.83 19.62 -30.31
CA GLU A 55 25.42 20.86 -29.78
C GLU A 55 24.64 21.46 -28.58
N SER A 56 23.40 21.03 -28.36
CA SER A 56 22.59 21.47 -27.23
C SER A 56 23.06 20.93 -25.87
N ILE A 57 23.92 19.91 -25.89
CA ILE A 57 24.37 19.21 -24.69
C ILE A 57 25.89 18.91 -24.73
N PRO A 58 26.73 19.95 -24.90
CA PRO A 58 28.14 19.79 -25.29
C PRO A 58 28.99 19.04 -24.26
N ASN A 59 28.64 19.11 -22.97
CA ASN A 59 29.40 18.50 -21.87
C ASN A 59 28.80 17.16 -21.38
N THR A 60 27.96 16.53 -22.19
CA THR A 60 27.35 15.26 -21.81
C THR A 60 28.26 14.11 -22.22
N PRO A 61 28.66 13.22 -21.28
CA PRO A 61 29.44 12.03 -21.64
C PRO A 61 28.71 11.24 -22.72
N SER A 62 29.42 10.84 -23.77
CA SER A 62 28.83 10.15 -24.92
C SER A 62 29.69 8.97 -25.36
N ARG A 63 29.06 8.08 -26.14
CA ARG A 63 29.70 6.95 -26.81
C ARG A 63 29.37 7.01 -28.29
N SER A 64 30.38 6.91 -29.15
CA SER A 64 30.22 6.91 -30.60
C SER A 64 30.34 5.49 -31.15
N PHE A 65 29.61 5.21 -32.22
CA PHE A 65 29.51 3.88 -32.84
C PHE A 65 29.65 3.99 -34.36
N ASN A 66 30.19 2.94 -34.98
CA ASN A 66 30.30 2.83 -36.44
C ASN A 66 29.14 2.03 -37.05
N ASP A 67 28.50 1.18 -36.25
CA ASP A 67 27.38 0.33 -36.66
C ASP A 67 26.09 0.73 -35.93
N LEU A 68 25.00 0.84 -36.69
CA LEU A 68 23.69 1.24 -36.17
C LEU A 68 23.07 0.16 -35.29
N SER A 69 23.26 -1.11 -35.63
CA SER A 69 22.69 -2.23 -34.89
C SER A 69 23.32 -2.33 -33.50
N GLU A 70 24.65 -2.22 -33.43
CA GLU A 70 25.41 -2.18 -32.18
C GLU A 70 24.96 -1.00 -31.29
N ALA A 71 24.84 0.20 -31.87
CA ALA A 71 24.40 1.39 -31.14
C ALA A 71 22.97 1.26 -30.63
N LEU A 72 22.04 0.72 -31.42
CA LEU A 72 20.67 0.47 -30.97
C LEU A 72 20.64 -0.53 -29.83
N HIS A 73 21.44 -1.60 -29.89
CA HIS A 73 21.52 -2.58 -28.82
C HIS A 73 22.03 -1.97 -27.50
N ASP A 74 23.11 -1.20 -27.56
CA ASP A 74 23.65 -0.50 -26.37
C ASP A 74 22.69 0.57 -25.84
N TYR A 75 22.03 1.33 -26.72
CA TYR A 75 21.04 2.33 -26.34
C TYR A 75 19.86 1.70 -25.61
N ILE A 76 19.27 0.64 -26.19
CA ILE A 76 18.13 -0.07 -25.60
C ILE A 76 18.52 -0.61 -24.22
N SER A 77 19.69 -1.25 -24.09
CA SER A 77 20.22 -1.75 -22.82
C SER A 77 20.39 -0.63 -21.79
N THR A 78 21.00 0.48 -22.19
CA THR A 78 21.25 1.66 -21.33
C THR A 78 19.94 2.33 -20.89
N TYR A 79 19.00 2.50 -21.82
CA TYR A 79 17.69 3.07 -21.58
C TYR A 79 16.87 2.21 -20.61
N PHE A 80 16.79 0.90 -20.83
CA PHE A 80 16.04 0.01 -19.93
C PHE A 80 16.68 -0.08 -18.54
N LYS A 81 18.01 -0.05 -18.42
CA LYS A 81 18.69 0.04 -17.12
C LYS A 81 18.31 1.33 -16.39
N TRP A 82 18.39 2.48 -17.06
CA TRP A 82 18.00 3.78 -16.50
C TRP A 82 16.52 3.81 -16.10
N LYS A 83 15.62 3.34 -16.98
CA LYS A 83 14.18 3.31 -16.75
C LYS A 83 13.84 2.43 -15.54
N THR A 84 14.36 1.21 -15.50
CA THR A 84 14.14 0.27 -14.39
C THR A 84 14.66 0.84 -13.07
N LEU A 85 15.85 1.45 -13.07
CA LEU A 85 16.41 2.11 -11.89
C LEU A 85 15.50 3.24 -11.40
N THR A 86 15.06 4.11 -12.33
CA THR A 86 14.25 5.29 -12.03
C THR A 86 12.87 4.92 -11.51
N GLU A 87 12.19 3.96 -12.13
CA GLU A 87 10.89 3.45 -11.67
C GLU A 87 11.00 2.79 -10.30
N LYS A 88 12.06 2.01 -10.07
CA LYS A 88 12.29 1.36 -8.77
C LYS A 88 12.61 2.38 -7.68
N LYS A 89 13.43 3.39 -7.95
CA LYS A 89 13.67 4.52 -7.03
C LYS A 89 12.36 5.19 -6.66
N LYS A 90 11.59 5.65 -7.65
CA LYS A 90 10.30 6.32 -7.45
C LYS A 90 9.35 5.48 -6.59
N THR A 91 9.28 4.18 -6.87
CA THR A 91 8.40 3.26 -6.13
C THR A 91 8.83 3.11 -4.66
N LEU A 92 10.12 2.89 -4.40
CA LEU A 92 10.64 2.73 -3.05
C LEU A 92 10.60 4.04 -2.25
N SER A 93 10.98 5.17 -2.87
CA SER A 93 10.90 6.48 -2.23
C SER A 93 9.48 6.79 -1.78
N ARG A 94 8.47 6.58 -2.64
CA ARG A 94 7.06 6.80 -2.30
C ARG A 94 6.59 5.95 -1.12
N ARG A 95 7.03 4.68 -1.03
CA ARG A 95 6.71 3.79 0.11
C ARG A 95 7.32 4.34 1.39
N LEU A 96 8.58 4.75 1.35
CA LEU A 96 9.26 5.32 2.53
C LEU A 96 8.63 6.64 2.96
N GLU A 97 8.35 7.56 2.04
CA GLU A 97 7.69 8.83 2.33
C GLU A 97 6.34 8.63 3.02
N THR A 98 5.54 7.67 2.53
CA THR A 98 4.24 7.33 3.13
C THR A 98 4.40 6.80 4.56
N ALA A 99 5.35 5.90 4.77
CA ALA A 99 5.63 5.34 6.08
C ALA A 99 6.24 6.38 7.05
N ILE A 100 7.13 7.26 6.57
CA ILE A 100 7.69 8.38 7.34
C ILE A 100 6.55 9.30 7.80
N PHE A 101 5.65 9.67 6.89
CA PHE A 101 4.49 10.50 7.22
C PHE A 101 3.60 9.86 8.28
N SER A 102 3.34 8.55 8.18
CA SER A 102 2.59 7.82 9.21
C SER A 102 3.31 7.80 10.57
N LEU A 103 4.62 7.61 10.57
CA LEU A 103 5.42 7.64 11.81
C LEU A 103 5.48 9.04 12.42
N GLN A 104 5.56 10.09 11.60
CA GLN A 104 5.50 11.48 12.07
C GLN A 104 4.16 11.81 12.74
N LYS A 105 3.04 11.34 12.17
CA LYS A 105 1.72 11.45 12.82
C LYS A 105 1.69 10.73 14.16
N LYS A 106 2.23 9.50 14.22
CA LYS A 106 2.34 8.73 15.46
C LYS A 106 3.19 9.46 16.49
N LEU A 107 4.35 10.00 16.08
CA LEU A 107 5.26 10.75 16.93
C LEU A 107 4.56 11.97 17.55
N ASN A 108 3.88 12.77 16.73
CA ASN A 108 3.14 13.95 17.21
C ASN A 108 2.05 13.55 18.24
N ARG A 109 1.32 12.45 18.00
CA ARG A 109 0.37 11.93 18.98
C ARG A 109 1.05 11.54 20.29
N GLN A 110 2.16 10.81 20.24
CA GLN A 110 2.90 10.40 21.44
C GLN A 110 3.45 11.59 22.21
N GLU A 111 3.94 12.64 21.53
CA GLU A 111 4.40 13.88 22.15
C GLU A 111 3.26 14.63 22.85
N LYS A 112 2.08 14.67 22.23
CA LYS A 112 0.87 15.21 22.88
C LYS A 112 0.47 14.37 24.09
N ASP A 113 0.50 13.04 23.99
CA ASP A 113 0.17 12.15 25.10
C ASP A 113 1.15 12.34 26.27
N ILE A 114 2.46 12.55 26.01
CA ILE A 114 3.46 12.90 27.03
C ILE A 114 3.13 14.24 27.69
N LYS A 115 2.75 15.25 26.91
CA LYS A 115 2.41 16.59 27.43
C LYS A 115 1.12 16.57 28.26
N ASN A 116 0.16 15.75 27.88
CA ASN A 116 -1.15 15.64 28.53
C ASN A 116 -1.16 14.67 29.72
N LEU A 117 -0.09 13.89 29.93
CA LEU A 117 0.05 13.01 31.08
C LEU A 117 0.07 13.87 32.36
N PRO A 118 -0.83 13.61 33.33
CA PRO A 118 -0.91 14.40 34.55
C PRO A 118 0.41 14.36 35.32
N SER A 119 0.66 15.38 36.14
CA SER A 119 1.80 15.35 37.06
C SER A 119 1.60 14.25 38.10
N SER A 120 2.56 13.34 38.21
CA SER A 120 2.61 12.35 39.29
C SER A 120 2.85 13.01 40.66
N GLY A 121 3.42 14.22 40.66
CA GLY A 121 3.69 15.02 41.85
C GLY A 121 2.44 15.34 42.64
N THR A 122 1.33 15.72 41.98
CA THR A 122 0.07 16.05 42.67
C THR A 122 -0.47 14.87 43.47
N TYR A 123 -0.45 13.66 42.90
CA TYR A 123 -0.91 12.47 43.61
C TYR A 123 0.04 12.05 44.74
N ARG A 124 1.35 12.30 44.58
CA ARG A 124 2.33 12.07 45.64
C ARG A 124 2.11 13.04 46.80
N GLU A 125 1.95 14.33 46.50
CA GLU A 125 1.62 15.38 47.47
C GLU A 125 0.32 15.06 48.23
N TRP A 126 -0.71 14.59 47.54
CA TRP A 126 -1.95 14.15 48.19
C TRP A 126 -1.73 12.96 49.15
N ALA A 127 -0.97 11.95 48.72
CA ALA A 127 -0.66 10.80 49.56
C ALA A 127 0.13 11.20 50.82
N ASP A 128 1.19 12.00 50.65
CA ASP A 128 2.02 12.52 51.74
C ASP A 128 1.19 13.34 52.73
N THR A 129 0.35 14.25 52.20
CA THR A 129 -0.50 15.14 53.02
C THR A 129 -1.53 14.36 53.83
N ILE A 130 -2.14 13.32 53.25
CA ILE A 130 -3.08 12.44 53.95
C ILE A 130 -2.36 11.70 55.09
N LEU A 131 -1.20 11.09 54.82
CA LEU A 131 -0.44 10.32 55.81
C LEU A 131 0.04 11.19 56.99
N ASN A 132 0.45 12.43 56.72
CA ASN A 132 0.89 13.38 57.75
C ASN A 132 -0.26 13.90 58.64
N ASN A 133 -1.51 13.75 58.21
CA ASN A 133 -2.68 14.30 58.91
C ASN A 133 -3.77 13.24 59.17
N LEU A 134 -3.43 11.94 59.25
CA LEU A 134 -4.40 10.84 59.41
C LEU A 134 -5.39 11.08 60.56
N TYR A 135 -4.92 11.63 61.69
CA TYR A 135 -5.73 11.90 62.88
C TYR A 135 -6.75 13.03 62.70
N LYS A 136 -6.60 13.88 61.67
CA LYS A 136 -7.52 15.00 61.36
C LYS A 136 -8.60 14.62 60.35
N ILE A 137 -8.57 13.40 59.81
CA ILE A 137 -9.46 12.97 58.74
C ILE A 137 -10.60 12.15 59.33
N GLU A 138 -11.80 12.70 59.30
CA GLU A 138 -13.01 11.99 59.72
C GLU A 138 -13.36 10.84 58.78
N LYS A 139 -13.98 9.79 59.34
CA LYS A 139 -14.48 8.65 58.55
C LYS A 139 -15.64 9.10 57.66
N ASN A 140 -15.80 8.42 56.52
CA ASN A 140 -16.86 8.66 55.53
C ASN A 140 -16.83 10.02 54.80
N THR A 141 -15.69 10.72 54.82
CA THR A 141 -15.51 11.99 54.12
C THR A 141 -15.16 11.78 52.64
N SER A 142 -15.82 12.52 51.73
CA SER A 142 -15.56 12.46 50.27
C SER A 142 -14.48 13.42 49.80
N THR A 143 -14.21 14.49 50.55
CA THR A 143 -13.19 15.51 50.26
C THR A 143 -12.68 16.11 51.56
N VAL A 144 -11.37 16.25 51.72
CA VAL A 144 -10.75 16.84 52.92
C VAL A 144 -9.83 17.99 52.56
N ALA A 145 -9.90 19.08 53.33
CA ALA A 145 -8.99 20.22 53.20
C ALA A 145 -7.88 20.12 54.27
N LEU A 146 -6.66 19.84 53.85
CA LEU A 146 -5.51 19.60 54.72
C LEU A 146 -4.39 20.62 54.46
N PRO A 147 -3.61 21.03 55.46
CA PRO A 147 -2.46 21.90 55.24
C PRO A 147 -1.42 21.17 54.38
N ARG A 148 -0.87 21.84 53.37
CA ARG A 148 0.19 21.28 52.52
C ARG A 148 1.44 20.98 53.36
N THR A 149 2.18 19.93 52.98
CA THR A 149 3.42 19.55 53.65
C THR A 149 4.50 20.64 53.56
N GLU A 150 4.63 21.31 52.39
CA GLU A 150 5.66 22.32 52.15
C GLU A 150 5.28 23.72 52.66
N ASN A 151 3.98 24.04 52.71
CA ASN A 151 3.48 25.33 53.20
C ASN A 151 2.21 25.13 54.04
N PRO A 152 2.34 24.96 55.37
CA PRO A 152 1.21 24.69 56.26
C PRO A 152 0.13 25.78 56.28
N SER A 153 0.47 26.99 55.84
CA SER A 153 -0.44 28.14 55.71
C SER A 153 -1.47 27.95 54.59
N GLU A 154 -1.15 27.12 53.59
CA GLU A 154 -2.01 26.82 52.45
C GLU A 154 -2.67 25.46 52.63
N LYS A 155 -3.99 25.39 52.40
CA LYS A 155 -4.73 24.13 52.44
C LYS A 155 -4.94 23.58 51.03
N ILE A 156 -4.69 22.28 50.86
CA ILE A 156 -5.00 21.53 49.65
C ILE A 156 -6.29 20.73 49.85
N SER A 157 -7.19 20.80 48.87
CA SER A 157 -8.42 20.01 48.84
C SER A 157 -8.14 18.68 48.16
N ILE A 158 -8.31 17.58 48.89
CA ILE A 158 -7.98 16.23 48.43
C ILE A 158 -9.27 15.39 48.39
N PRO A 159 -9.67 14.87 47.22
CA PRO A 159 -10.78 13.94 47.13
C PRO A 159 -10.40 12.60 47.80
N LEU A 160 -11.37 11.96 48.45
CA LEU A 160 -11.21 10.66 49.11
C LEU A 160 -12.32 9.72 48.64
N ASN A 161 -11.98 8.44 48.55
CA ASN A 161 -12.97 7.39 48.41
C ASN A 161 -13.50 7.02 49.79
N ILE A 162 -14.79 7.31 50.01
CA ILE A 162 -15.54 7.05 51.25
C ILE A 162 -15.43 5.58 51.70
N ARG A 163 -15.32 4.63 50.75
CA ARG A 163 -15.25 3.19 51.05
C ARG A 163 -13.88 2.72 51.53
N LEU A 164 -12.88 3.60 51.52
CA LEU A 164 -11.51 3.29 51.91
C LEU A 164 -11.15 4.09 53.17
N THR A 165 -10.30 3.52 53.99
CA THR A 165 -9.67 4.25 55.10
C THR A 165 -8.77 5.38 54.56
N PRO A 166 -8.43 6.40 55.38
CA PRO A 166 -7.50 7.44 54.95
C PRO A 166 -6.14 6.90 54.50
N ALA A 167 -5.60 5.90 55.21
CA ALA A 167 -4.35 5.24 54.83
C ALA A 167 -4.44 4.51 53.47
N GLU A 168 -5.55 3.80 53.22
CA GLU A 168 -5.78 3.13 51.92
C GLU A 168 -5.97 4.14 50.78
N ASN A 169 -6.62 5.28 51.03
CA ASN A 169 -6.70 6.37 50.05
C ASN A 169 -5.32 6.90 49.68
N ALA A 170 -4.45 7.15 50.67
CA ALA A 170 -3.07 7.57 50.42
C ALA A 170 -2.28 6.53 49.61
N GLN A 171 -2.41 5.25 49.95
CA GLN A 171 -1.77 4.16 49.22
C GLN A 171 -2.22 4.12 47.75
N LYS A 172 -3.52 4.28 47.48
CA LYS A 172 -4.03 4.37 46.10
C LYS A 172 -3.47 5.57 45.34
N TYR A 173 -3.25 6.70 46.00
CA TYR A 173 -2.63 7.86 45.39
C TYR A 173 -1.14 7.63 45.07
N TYR A 174 -0.39 6.95 45.92
CA TYR A 174 0.97 6.50 45.58
C TYR A 174 1.01 5.51 44.43
N GLU A 175 0.11 4.53 44.39
CA GLU A 175 -0.03 3.61 43.26
C GLU A 175 -0.32 4.37 41.96
N LYS A 176 -1.25 5.32 42.00
CA LYS A 176 -1.57 6.18 40.85
C LYS A 176 -0.36 6.99 40.40
N SER A 177 0.39 7.60 41.33
CA SER A 177 1.63 8.33 41.06
C SER A 177 2.68 7.43 40.39
N ARG A 178 2.94 6.23 40.94
CA ARG A 178 3.87 5.23 40.39
C ARG A 178 3.45 4.76 38.99
N ASN A 179 2.16 4.52 38.77
CA ASN A 179 1.62 4.12 37.47
C ASN A 179 1.78 5.23 36.42
N ILE A 180 1.60 6.49 36.80
CA ILE A 180 1.86 7.66 35.92
C ILE A 180 3.34 7.73 35.57
N ASP A 181 4.25 7.61 36.55
CA ASP A 181 5.70 7.64 36.32
C ASP A 181 6.15 6.51 35.38
N SER A 182 5.66 5.29 35.62
CA SER A 182 5.93 4.12 34.75
C SER A 182 5.37 4.32 33.34
N SER A 183 4.13 4.81 33.22
CA SER A 183 3.50 5.10 31.93
C SER A 183 4.27 6.16 31.15
N ARG A 184 4.70 7.24 31.82
CA ARG A 184 5.52 8.30 31.23
C ARG A 184 6.85 7.75 30.74
N LYS A 185 7.56 6.96 31.56
CA LYS A 185 8.82 6.31 31.16
C LYS A 185 8.65 5.43 29.93
N ASN A 186 7.64 4.56 29.92
CA ASN A 186 7.36 3.66 28.81
C ASN A 186 6.99 4.42 27.53
N LEU A 187 6.20 5.49 27.66
CA LEU A 187 5.82 6.33 26.53
C LEU A 187 7.03 7.07 25.94
N ILE A 188 7.93 7.61 26.78
CA ILE A 188 9.19 8.24 26.33
C ILE A 188 10.05 7.23 25.57
N LEU A 189 10.21 6.01 26.09
CA LEU A 189 10.96 4.95 25.39
C LEU A 189 10.33 4.60 24.03
N ALA A 190 9.00 4.49 23.97
CA ALA A 190 8.28 4.23 22.72
C ALA A 190 8.39 5.39 21.71
N THR A 191 8.38 6.63 22.19
CA THR A 191 8.60 7.85 21.40
C THR A 191 10.01 7.87 20.82
N ASN A 192 11.04 7.59 21.62
CA ASN A 192 12.43 7.54 21.15
C ASN A 192 12.64 6.44 20.10
N ARG A 193 12.03 5.26 20.28
CA ARG A 193 12.03 4.22 19.24
C ARG A 193 11.41 4.72 17.93
N THR A 194 10.29 5.42 18.02
CA THR A 194 9.61 5.99 16.84
C THR A 194 10.47 7.05 16.13
N ARG A 195 11.14 7.94 16.88
CA ARG A 195 12.10 8.91 16.33
C ARG A 195 13.26 8.22 15.61
N ASN A 196 13.86 7.21 16.24
CA ASN A 196 14.96 6.45 15.64
C ASN A 196 14.53 5.73 14.36
N SER A 197 13.30 5.19 14.31
CA SER A 197 12.74 4.62 13.08
C SER A 197 12.63 5.66 11.97
N ILE A 198 12.16 6.87 12.26
CA ILE A 198 12.08 7.97 11.28
C ILE A 198 13.48 8.32 10.75
N ILE A 199 14.47 8.51 11.63
CA ILE A 199 15.84 8.84 11.25
C ILE A 199 16.43 7.77 10.32
N ARG A 200 16.26 6.48 10.67
CA ARG A 200 16.70 5.36 9.83
C ARG A 200 16.04 5.39 8.45
N MET A 201 14.74 5.66 8.39
CA MET A 201 14.02 5.72 7.12
C MET A 201 14.42 6.90 6.23
N ILE A 202 14.71 8.07 6.82
CA ILE A 202 15.24 9.22 6.08
C ILE A 202 16.62 8.88 5.50
N SER A 203 17.47 8.20 6.28
CA SER A 203 18.76 7.70 5.79
C SER A 203 18.59 6.71 4.62
N SER A 204 17.64 5.77 4.71
CA SER A 204 17.32 4.86 3.60
C SER A 204 16.79 5.60 2.36
N LEU A 205 15.99 6.65 2.53
CA LEU A 205 15.49 7.48 1.43
C LEU A 205 16.64 8.15 0.68
N SER A 206 17.57 8.76 1.41
CA SER A 206 18.79 9.35 0.83
C SER A 206 19.66 8.29 0.12
N ALA A 207 19.76 7.09 0.68
CA ALA A 207 20.48 5.99 0.01
C ALA A 207 19.81 5.55 -1.31
N ILE A 208 18.47 5.58 -1.40
CA ILE A 208 17.74 5.29 -2.64
C ILE A 208 17.98 6.37 -3.69
N GLU A 209 17.93 7.64 -3.30
CA GLU A 209 18.20 8.77 -4.19
C GLU A 209 19.60 8.69 -4.79
N ASN A 210 20.59 8.32 -3.99
CA ASN A 210 21.99 8.22 -4.41
C ASN A 210 22.36 6.90 -5.11
N ALA A 211 21.47 5.90 -5.15
CA ALA A 211 21.79 4.61 -5.77
C ALA A 211 22.07 4.75 -7.28
N ALA A 212 23.23 4.30 -7.74
CA ALA A 212 23.58 4.27 -9.16
C ALA A 212 23.06 3.00 -9.85
N GLU A 213 22.82 1.93 -9.08
CA GLU A 213 22.48 0.61 -9.63
C GLU A 213 21.29 -0.06 -8.94
N THR A 214 20.58 -0.90 -9.69
CA THR A 214 19.44 -1.66 -9.18
C THR A 214 19.84 -2.67 -8.10
N LYS A 215 21.10 -3.15 -8.11
CA LYS A 215 21.66 -4.04 -7.08
C LYS A 215 21.74 -3.34 -5.72
N GLN A 216 22.13 -2.06 -5.69
CA GLN A 216 22.15 -1.25 -4.47
C GLN A 216 20.74 -1.07 -3.91
N LEU A 217 19.75 -0.80 -4.78
CA LEU A 217 18.35 -0.72 -4.37
C LEU A 217 17.83 -2.03 -3.77
N ARG A 218 18.23 -3.19 -4.31
CA ARG A 218 17.85 -4.50 -3.74
C ARG A 218 18.44 -4.72 -2.34
N LYS A 219 19.65 -4.20 -2.06
CA LYS A 219 20.25 -4.28 -0.73
C LYS A 219 19.45 -3.45 0.27
N ILE A 220 19.14 -2.20 -0.09
CA ILE A 220 18.32 -1.31 0.73
C ILE A 220 16.95 -1.94 0.99
N GLU A 221 16.31 -2.49 -0.05
CA GLU A 221 15.01 -3.15 0.06
C GLU A 221 15.01 -4.32 1.06
N LYS A 222 16.08 -5.09 1.17
CA LYS A 222 16.21 -6.19 2.15
C LYS A 222 16.37 -5.70 3.59
N GLU A 223 16.92 -4.51 3.79
CA GLU A 223 17.12 -3.91 5.11
C GLU A 223 15.86 -3.21 5.62
N LEU A 224 14.88 -2.96 4.74
CA LEU A 224 13.62 -2.31 5.09
C LEU A 224 12.64 -3.28 5.77
N PRO A 225 11.87 -2.81 6.77
CA PRO A 225 10.79 -3.58 7.37
C PRO A 225 9.78 -4.11 6.35
N THR A 226 9.37 -5.37 6.50
CA THR A 226 8.47 -6.05 5.56
C THR A 226 7.12 -5.36 5.41
N GLU A 227 6.65 -4.68 6.46
CA GLU A 227 5.40 -3.92 6.46
C GLU A 227 5.45 -2.78 5.44
N ILE A 228 6.59 -2.12 5.28
CA ILE A 228 6.78 -1.02 4.32
C ILE A 228 6.87 -1.56 2.89
N LEU A 229 7.50 -2.72 2.71
CA LEU A 229 7.57 -3.39 1.40
C LEU A 229 6.18 -3.81 0.92
N ASN A 230 5.32 -4.21 1.86
CA ASN A 230 3.97 -4.68 1.59
C ASN A 230 2.91 -3.56 1.56
N GLN A 231 3.26 -2.30 1.89
CA GLN A 231 2.33 -1.16 1.90
C GLN A 231 1.65 -0.89 0.55
N ASN A 232 2.18 -1.43 -0.56
CA ASN A 232 1.59 -1.29 -1.90
C ASN A 232 0.99 -2.57 -2.48
N LEU A 233 0.80 -3.66 -1.71
CA LEU A 233 -0.03 -4.78 -2.19
C LEU A 233 -1.53 -4.41 -2.26
N SER A 234 -1.91 -3.19 -1.85
CA SER A 234 -3.30 -2.74 -1.85
C SER A 234 -3.65 -1.64 -2.85
N GLN A 235 -2.72 -1.03 -3.61
CA GLN A 235 -3.06 0.02 -4.58
C GLN A 235 -1.87 0.39 -5.49
N GLN A 236 -1.67 -0.38 -6.56
CA GLN A 236 -1.31 0.12 -7.90
C GLN A 236 -1.15 -1.04 -8.89
N ASP A 237 -2.11 -1.12 -9.82
CA ASP A 237 -1.96 -1.47 -11.24
C ASP A 237 -0.96 -2.58 -11.59
N THR A 238 -1.12 -3.74 -10.96
CA THR A 238 -1.24 -4.94 -11.79
C THR A 238 -2.71 -5.01 -12.17
N ILE A 239 -3.05 -5.47 -13.37
CA ILE A 239 -4.42 -5.89 -13.68
C ILE A 239 -4.69 -7.11 -12.80
N HIS A 240 -4.96 -6.87 -11.50
CA HIS A 240 -5.39 -7.90 -10.58
C HIS A 240 -6.85 -8.13 -10.90
N LEU A 241 -7.09 -8.97 -11.90
CA LEU A 241 -8.41 -9.56 -12.09
C LEU A 241 -8.80 -10.14 -10.72
N PRO A 242 -9.93 -9.71 -10.13
CA PRO A 242 -10.36 -10.16 -8.81
C PRO A 242 -10.61 -11.68 -8.78
N TYR A 243 -10.60 -12.32 -9.95
CA TYR A 243 -10.84 -13.73 -10.15
C TYR A 243 -9.70 -14.39 -10.95
N TYR A 244 -9.56 -15.70 -10.81
CA TYR A 244 -8.90 -16.54 -11.81
C TYR A 244 -9.84 -16.73 -13.00
N LYS A 245 -9.29 -16.74 -14.22
CA LYS A 245 -10.03 -17.02 -15.45
C LYS A 245 -9.58 -18.37 -16.01
N PHE A 246 -10.54 -19.23 -16.33
CA PHE A 246 -10.32 -20.51 -16.97
C PHE A 246 -11.23 -20.62 -18.19
N THR A 247 -10.78 -21.38 -19.20
CA THR A 247 -11.59 -21.69 -20.38
C THR A 247 -11.75 -23.19 -20.48
N LEU A 248 -12.98 -23.67 -20.53
CA LEU A 248 -13.32 -25.09 -20.62
C LEU A 248 -14.31 -25.29 -21.77
N ASP A 249 -13.96 -26.05 -22.80
CA ASP A 249 -14.88 -26.39 -23.91
C ASP A 249 -15.60 -25.15 -24.51
N LYS A 250 -14.85 -24.04 -24.67
CA LYS A 250 -15.33 -22.70 -25.11
C LYS A 250 -16.23 -21.94 -24.12
N TRP A 251 -16.35 -22.42 -22.89
CA TRP A 251 -16.97 -21.71 -21.78
C TRP A 251 -15.94 -20.99 -20.93
N GLU A 252 -16.23 -19.75 -20.56
CA GLU A 252 -15.38 -18.98 -19.64
C GLU A 252 -15.87 -19.18 -18.20
N ILE A 253 -14.95 -19.54 -17.31
CA ILE A 253 -15.17 -19.76 -15.89
C ILE A 253 -14.34 -18.75 -15.11
N LEU A 254 -14.95 -18.05 -14.17
CA LEU A 254 -14.31 -17.06 -13.32
C LEU A 254 -14.41 -17.50 -11.86
N VAL A 255 -13.30 -17.49 -11.12
CA VAL A 255 -13.25 -17.93 -9.71
C VAL A 255 -12.71 -16.83 -8.82
N GLY A 256 -13.49 -16.35 -7.85
CA GLY A 256 -13.04 -15.29 -6.94
C GLY A 256 -11.90 -15.72 -6.02
N LYS A 257 -10.93 -14.82 -5.80
CA LYS A 257 -9.72 -15.10 -4.99
C LYS A 257 -9.89 -14.86 -3.50
N SER A 258 -10.80 -13.96 -3.12
CA SER A 258 -11.05 -13.56 -1.73
C SER A 258 -12.52 -13.21 -1.52
N ALA A 259 -12.95 -13.03 -0.27
CA ALA A 259 -14.33 -12.64 0.05
C ALA A 259 -14.73 -11.28 -0.56
N ARG A 260 -13.80 -10.32 -0.66
CA ARG A 260 -14.04 -9.03 -1.34
C ARG A 260 -14.10 -9.20 -2.84
N ASP A 261 -13.25 -10.05 -3.40
CA ASP A 261 -13.25 -10.33 -4.82
C ASP A 261 -14.48 -11.12 -5.26
N ASN A 262 -15.01 -12.00 -4.41
CA ASN A 262 -16.28 -12.71 -4.61
C ASN A 262 -17.42 -11.71 -4.80
N ASP A 263 -17.49 -10.65 -4.00
CA ASP A 263 -18.49 -9.59 -4.16
C ASP A 263 -18.34 -8.88 -5.50
N VAL A 264 -17.12 -8.51 -5.88
CA VAL A 264 -16.85 -7.85 -7.16
C VAL A 264 -17.22 -8.76 -8.33
N LEU A 265 -16.79 -10.02 -8.27
CA LEU A 265 -17.10 -11.04 -9.28
C LEU A 265 -18.61 -11.23 -9.43
N THR A 266 -19.33 -11.36 -8.32
CA THR A 266 -20.76 -11.67 -8.32
C THR A 266 -21.61 -10.47 -8.69
N PHE A 267 -21.31 -9.28 -8.17
CA PHE A 267 -22.20 -8.12 -8.30
C PHE A 267 -21.77 -7.12 -9.36
N LYS A 268 -20.47 -7.02 -9.69
CA LYS A 268 -19.96 -6.08 -10.71
C LYS A 268 -19.59 -6.74 -12.04
N VAL A 269 -19.08 -7.97 -12.02
CA VAL A 269 -18.55 -8.64 -13.23
C VAL A 269 -19.57 -9.59 -13.88
N ALA A 270 -20.31 -10.35 -13.07
CA ALA A 270 -21.28 -11.32 -13.55
C ALA A 270 -22.55 -10.64 -14.09
N ARG A 271 -22.99 -11.11 -15.26
CA ARG A 271 -24.25 -10.69 -15.90
C ARG A 271 -25.42 -11.44 -15.28
N PRO A 272 -26.66 -10.91 -15.32
CA PRO A 272 -27.83 -11.55 -14.72
C PRO A 272 -28.08 -13.01 -15.15
N ASN A 273 -27.73 -13.37 -16.39
CA ASN A 273 -27.94 -14.70 -16.97
C ASN A 273 -26.73 -15.64 -16.84
N ASP A 274 -25.64 -15.19 -16.22
CA ASP A 274 -24.50 -16.06 -15.91
C ASP A 274 -24.88 -17.01 -14.76
N PHE A 275 -24.25 -18.19 -14.71
CA PHE A 275 -24.49 -19.16 -13.64
C PHE A 275 -23.48 -18.98 -12.51
N TRP A 276 -23.97 -18.94 -11.28
CA TRP A 276 -23.20 -18.79 -10.06
C TRP A 276 -23.18 -20.11 -9.29
N PHE A 277 -22.01 -20.46 -8.76
CA PHE A 277 -21.75 -21.69 -8.01
C PHE A 277 -21.02 -21.37 -6.71
N HIS A 278 -21.32 -22.14 -5.66
CA HIS A 278 -20.62 -22.06 -4.37
C HIS A 278 -20.80 -23.37 -3.57
N ALA A 279 -19.80 -23.74 -2.78
CA ALA A 279 -19.89 -24.92 -1.93
C ALA A 279 -20.93 -24.71 -0.80
N GLN A 280 -21.81 -25.69 -0.59
CA GLN A 280 -22.93 -25.55 0.33
C GLN A 280 -22.45 -25.53 1.78
N ASN A 281 -22.94 -24.57 2.58
CA ASN A 281 -22.68 -24.46 4.03
C ASN A 281 -21.19 -24.40 4.45
N VAL A 282 -20.29 -24.07 3.54
CA VAL A 282 -18.85 -23.95 3.84
C VAL A 282 -18.28 -22.69 3.21
N THR A 283 -17.21 -22.14 3.79
CA THR A 283 -16.54 -20.98 3.19
C THR A 283 -15.78 -21.40 1.93
N GLY A 284 -16.06 -20.76 0.80
CA GLY A 284 -15.36 -20.99 -0.47
C GLY A 284 -15.40 -19.81 -1.41
N SER A 285 -14.79 -19.99 -2.58
CA SER A 285 -14.83 -19.02 -3.67
C SER A 285 -16.17 -19.01 -4.40
N HIS A 286 -16.61 -17.84 -4.85
CA HIS A 286 -17.70 -17.76 -5.81
C HIS A 286 -17.17 -18.11 -7.20
N VAL A 287 -17.88 -18.99 -7.91
CA VAL A 287 -17.52 -19.39 -9.27
C VAL A 287 -18.62 -18.96 -10.23
N ILE A 288 -18.26 -18.29 -11.32
CA ILE A 288 -19.17 -17.81 -12.35
C ILE A 288 -18.86 -18.52 -13.67
N LEU A 289 -19.87 -19.15 -14.26
CA LEU A 289 -19.84 -19.65 -15.63
C LEU A 289 -20.51 -18.61 -16.54
N LYS A 290 -19.73 -18.01 -17.46
CA LYS A 290 -20.23 -17.00 -18.40
C LYS A 290 -21.19 -17.63 -19.41
N ASN A 291 -22.35 -17.01 -19.59
CA ASN A 291 -23.39 -17.51 -20.49
C ASN A 291 -23.72 -16.47 -21.59
N PRO A 292 -22.81 -16.23 -22.55
CA PRO A 292 -23.01 -15.22 -23.60
C PRO A 292 -24.22 -15.54 -24.49
N LYS A 293 -24.53 -16.82 -24.68
CA LYS A 293 -25.65 -17.31 -25.49
C LYS A 293 -27.01 -17.32 -24.76
N LYS A 294 -27.07 -16.86 -23.51
CA LYS A 294 -28.29 -16.79 -22.68
C LYS A 294 -29.07 -18.12 -22.61
N LEU A 295 -28.35 -19.24 -22.54
CA LEU A 295 -28.95 -20.58 -22.42
C LEU A 295 -29.70 -20.73 -21.10
N ILE A 296 -30.78 -21.52 -21.10
CA ILE A 296 -31.60 -21.80 -19.91
C ILE A 296 -30.83 -22.67 -18.90
N SER A 297 -30.03 -23.61 -19.39
CA SER A 297 -29.14 -24.45 -18.59
C SER A 297 -27.88 -24.81 -19.39
N PRO A 298 -26.70 -24.88 -18.77
CA PRO A 298 -25.52 -25.47 -19.39
C PRO A 298 -25.69 -26.99 -19.52
N PRO A 299 -24.90 -27.66 -20.39
CA PRO A 299 -24.81 -29.11 -20.43
C PRO A 299 -24.35 -29.70 -19.09
N LYS A 300 -24.93 -30.84 -18.67
CA LYS A 300 -24.59 -31.50 -17.40
C LYS A 300 -23.08 -31.71 -17.16
N PRO A 301 -22.28 -32.17 -18.14
CA PRO A 301 -20.84 -32.35 -17.93
C PRO A 301 -20.09 -31.06 -17.60
N ILE A 302 -20.56 -29.91 -18.10
CA ILE A 302 -19.97 -28.60 -17.79
C ILE A 302 -20.34 -28.17 -16.37
N ILE A 303 -21.59 -28.41 -15.96
CA ILE A 303 -22.05 -28.12 -14.59
C ILE A 303 -21.23 -28.91 -13.57
N GLU A 304 -21.01 -30.20 -13.80
CA GLU A 304 -20.21 -31.07 -12.92
C GLU A 304 -18.76 -30.59 -12.79
N LYS A 305 -18.11 -30.27 -13.92
CA LYS A 305 -16.72 -29.76 -13.92
C LYS A 305 -16.61 -28.41 -13.19
N VAL A 306 -17.52 -27.47 -13.44
CA VAL A 306 -17.52 -26.15 -12.79
C VAL A 306 -17.81 -26.27 -11.29
N ALA A 307 -18.74 -27.16 -10.91
CA ALA A 307 -19.01 -27.47 -9.52
C ALA A 307 -17.78 -28.09 -8.85
N GLY A 308 -17.06 -29.00 -9.52
CA GLY A 308 -15.80 -29.55 -9.03
C GLY A 308 -14.74 -28.48 -8.75
N ILE A 309 -14.66 -27.44 -9.58
CA ILE A 309 -13.77 -26.29 -9.35
C ILE A 309 -14.20 -25.50 -8.10
N ALA A 310 -15.51 -25.28 -7.91
CA ALA A 310 -16.02 -24.64 -6.70
C ALA A 310 -15.72 -25.46 -5.43
N ALA A 311 -15.81 -26.79 -5.52
CA ALA A 311 -15.42 -27.72 -4.47
C ALA A 311 -13.90 -27.70 -4.18
N PHE A 312 -13.06 -27.50 -5.19
CA PHE A 312 -11.60 -27.38 -5.00
C PHE A 312 -11.20 -26.09 -4.25
N TYR A 313 -11.87 -24.97 -4.54
CA TYR A 313 -11.62 -23.67 -3.89
C TYR A 313 -12.47 -23.42 -2.63
N CYS A 314 -12.89 -24.48 -1.94
CA CYS A 314 -13.55 -24.39 -0.63
C CYS A 314 -12.71 -25.00 0.49
N LYS A 315 -13.03 -24.68 1.75
CA LYS A 315 -12.33 -25.27 2.90
C LYS A 315 -12.50 -26.79 3.02
N ALA A 316 -13.59 -27.35 2.48
CA ALA A 316 -13.93 -28.77 2.56
C ALA A 316 -13.29 -29.63 1.45
N LYS A 317 -12.33 -29.11 0.69
CA LYS A 317 -11.69 -29.79 -0.46
C LYS A 317 -11.04 -31.16 -0.17
N HIS A 318 -10.80 -31.50 1.11
CA HIS A 318 -10.22 -32.78 1.51
C HIS A 318 -11.26 -33.86 1.90
N SER A 319 -12.55 -33.53 1.84
CA SER A 319 -13.65 -34.41 2.31
C SER A 319 -14.07 -35.47 1.26
N GLY A 320 -13.32 -35.61 0.16
CA GLY A 320 -13.62 -36.50 -0.96
C GLY A 320 -14.77 -36.00 -1.85
N ILE A 321 -15.94 -35.79 -1.27
CA ILE A 321 -17.16 -35.37 -1.98
C ILE A 321 -17.71 -34.11 -1.32
N VAL A 322 -18.08 -33.09 -2.12
CA VAL A 322 -18.55 -31.80 -1.63
C VAL A 322 -19.88 -31.42 -2.30
N PRO A 323 -20.93 -31.07 -1.52
CA PRO A 323 -22.16 -30.52 -2.08
C PRO A 323 -21.93 -29.08 -2.57
N VAL A 324 -22.31 -28.80 -3.81
CA VAL A 324 -22.17 -27.48 -4.45
C VAL A 324 -23.54 -27.03 -4.92
N VAL A 325 -23.91 -25.81 -4.54
CA VAL A 325 -25.13 -25.15 -5.02
C VAL A 325 -24.84 -24.29 -6.23
N TYR A 326 -25.78 -24.25 -7.17
CA TYR A 326 -25.72 -23.35 -8.31
C TYR A 326 -27.08 -22.75 -8.65
N THR A 327 -27.07 -21.53 -9.16
CA THR A 327 -28.25 -20.80 -9.62
C THR A 327 -27.84 -19.74 -10.66
N MET A 328 -28.79 -19.04 -11.27
CA MET A 328 -28.45 -17.87 -12.10
C MET A 328 -28.12 -16.67 -11.22
N LYS A 329 -27.15 -15.85 -11.62
CA LYS A 329 -26.72 -14.66 -10.87
C LYS A 329 -27.88 -13.72 -10.53
N LYS A 330 -28.90 -13.59 -11.39
CA LYS A 330 -30.10 -12.76 -11.11
C LYS A 330 -30.87 -13.18 -9.84
N TYR A 331 -30.69 -14.41 -9.37
CA TYR A 331 -31.29 -14.93 -8.14
C TYR A 331 -30.35 -14.87 -6.93
N VAL A 332 -29.17 -14.26 -7.08
CA VAL A 332 -28.19 -14.01 -6.02
C VAL A 332 -28.25 -12.53 -5.64
N TRP A 333 -28.52 -12.24 -4.37
CA TRP A 333 -28.55 -10.87 -3.86
C TRP A 333 -27.82 -10.74 -2.52
N LYS A 334 -27.54 -9.50 -2.13
CA LYS A 334 -26.83 -9.17 -0.91
C LYS A 334 -27.63 -8.16 -0.10
N ARG A 335 -27.79 -8.40 1.21
CA ARG A 335 -28.42 -7.43 2.13
C ARG A 335 -27.48 -6.24 2.36
N LYS A 336 -28.03 -5.03 2.48
CA LYS A 336 -27.25 -3.82 2.80
C LYS A 336 -26.46 -4.05 4.10
N ASN A 337 -25.18 -3.68 4.10
CA ASN A 337 -24.22 -3.84 5.21
C ASN A 337 -23.83 -5.27 5.60
N SER A 338 -24.13 -6.29 4.80
CA SER A 338 -23.63 -7.65 5.07
C SER A 338 -22.11 -7.77 4.79
N PRO A 339 -21.40 -8.64 5.54
CA PRO A 339 -19.96 -8.87 5.35
C PRO A 339 -19.60 -9.22 3.89
N PRO A 340 -18.37 -8.92 3.43
CA PRO A 340 -17.92 -9.34 2.10
C PRO A 340 -18.03 -10.84 1.88
N GLY A 341 -18.50 -11.26 0.71
CA GLY A 341 -18.69 -12.67 0.34
C GLY A 341 -20.00 -13.29 0.83
N LEU A 342 -20.74 -12.63 1.74
CA LEU A 342 -22.03 -13.15 2.20
C LEU A 342 -23.14 -12.83 1.20
N VAL A 343 -23.82 -13.86 0.69
CA VAL A 343 -24.90 -13.73 -0.28
C VAL A 343 -26.13 -14.54 0.13
N SER A 344 -27.29 -14.10 -0.34
CA SER A 344 -28.56 -14.81 -0.24
C SER A 344 -28.98 -15.26 -1.64
N ILE A 345 -29.54 -16.46 -1.74
CA ILE A 345 -29.83 -17.12 -3.01
C ILE A 345 -31.28 -17.64 -3.05
N LYS A 346 -31.84 -17.68 -4.26
CA LYS A 346 -33.17 -18.23 -4.59
C LYS A 346 -33.02 -19.22 -5.73
N PHE A 347 -33.95 -20.18 -5.80
CA PHE A 347 -34.03 -21.18 -6.87
C PHE A 347 -32.70 -21.91 -7.10
N GLU A 348 -32.04 -22.30 -6.02
CA GLU A 348 -30.79 -23.06 -6.08
C GLU A 348 -31.05 -24.52 -6.46
N LYS A 349 -30.08 -25.10 -7.14
CA LYS A 349 -29.96 -26.54 -7.35
C LYS A 349 -28.68 -27.01 -6.68
N SER A 350 -28.72 -28.15 -6.03
CA SER A 350 -27.54 -28.77 -5.41
C SER A 350 -27.05 -29.94 -6.27
N ILE A 351 -25.73 -30.08 -6.38
CA ILE A 351 -25.06 -31.20 -7.02
C ILE A 351 -23.90 -31.65 -6.14
N ILE A 352 -23.69 -32.96 -6.08
CA ILE A 352 -22.65 -33.58 -5.27
C ILE A 352 -21.50 -33.93 -6.22
N VAL A 353 -20.29 -33.42 -5.95
CA VAL A 353 -19.14 -33.55 -6.86
C VAL A 353 -17.84 -33.78 -6.11
N GLU A 354 -16.87 -34.39 -6.77
CA GLU A 354 -15.50 -34.48 -6.29
C GLU A 354 -14.72 -33.18 -6.62
N PRO A 355 -13.84 -32.70 -5.71
CA PRO A 355 -13.00 -31.54 -5.97
C PRO A 355 -12.12 -31.71 -7.21
N PHE A 356 -12.28 -30.81 -8.17
CA PHE A 356 -11.58 -30.84 -9.44
C PHE A 356 -10.51 -29.74 -9.51
N ASN A 357 -9.24 -30.12 -9.64
CA ASN A 357 -8.14 -29.16 -9.73
C ASN A 357 -8.12 -28.52 -11.14
N PRO A 358 -8.38 -27.21 -11.29
CA PRO A 358 -8.44 -26.57 -12.61
C PRO A 358 -7.09 -26.49 -13.33
N LYS A 359 -5.95 -26.71 -12.64
CA LYS A 359 -4.61 -26.69 -13.26
C LYS A 359 -4.36 -27.84 -14.24
N THR A 360 -5.19 -28.88 -14.23
CA THR A 360 -5.06 -30.02 -15.15
C THR A 360 -5.76 -29.81 -16.50
N VAL A 361 -6.49 -28.70 -16.72
CA VAL A 361 -7.37 -28.52 -17.91
C VAL A 361 -7.03 -27.30 -18.78
N GLY A 362 -5.87 -26.68 -18.61
CA GLY A 362 -5.27 -25.89 -19.69
C GLY A 362 -5.21 -24.37 -19.50
N ASN A 363 -4.31 -23.82 -20.32
CA ASN A 363 -3.75 -22.47 -20.44
C ASN A 363 -4.26 -21.38 -19.50
N ILE A 364 -3.38 -21.09 -18.52
CA ILE A 364 -3.39 -19.90 -17.69
C ILE A 364 -2.96 -18.72 -18.58
N PHE A 365 -3.82 -17.71 -18.74
CA PHE A 365 -3.45 -16.38 -19.25
C PHE A 365 -3.62 -15.35 -18.13
#